data_AF-A0A2T1LSX1-F1
#
_entry.id   AF-A0A2T1LSX1-F1
#
_cell.length_a   1.000
_cell.length_b   1.000
_cell.length_c   1.000
_cell.angle_alpha   90.00
_cell.angle_beta   90.00
_cell.angle_gamma   90.00
#
_symmetry.space_group_name_H-M   'P 1'
#
loop_
_entity.id
_entity.type
_entity.pdbx_description
1 polymer ?
#
loop_
_entity_poly.entity_id
_entity_poly.type
_entity_poly.pdbx_seq_one_letter_code
_entity_poly.pdbx_strand_id
1 'polypeptide(L)'
;MNNPLLQITSSSDFPLWLQQEQISFAFTTYQTNRLFCVGINSEGRLAAHERLLDKPMGLYADGDRLYLSTRYQVWRFDNHLARSELQGSCDRLYIPRTAYTTGDLNVHDVVVDNAQNIIFVNSDFSCLATLSKDYSFVPIWQPPFISKLVAEDRCHLNGLAMKDGLLAYVTACSTSDTAAGWRNHRVNGGVVINVQNNEIIATGLSMPHSPRWYQGKLWLLNSGTGELGYIEDKKFVPITFCPGFVRGLAFWGNVALVGLSKLRARTFTGLALEERLAKEGKTPQCGLMAIDLNTGELLHWVHLEGIVEELFDVVVLPGVRRPQTMGLQNDDIQRLVTFPGSGGIVITKPTAQRPSLGKTAPVAGLPSEPHPLHRPLTPSYEEGETIRNQIKYQRVYHLTPSNALAYDDLTFPRLSQRWQNQPQRGELIGLSASITGEIVGFAIAEILPNGIAELISLLVLPPYQRHGIGKRLVYALELELAKNECNTIQMIYQINDLTNIALDPLLQKLNWQLRPLNETVQTALKFLNV
;
A
#
# COMPACT_ATOMS: atom_id res chain seq x y z
N MET A 1 -2.09 -11.65 -24.16
CA MET A 1 -3.26 -10.75 -24.08
C MET A 1 -2.72 -9.33 -24.17
N ASN A 2 -3.18 -8.52 -25.13
CA ASN A 2 -2.77 -7.11 -25.21
C ASN A 2 -3.23 -6.43 -23.92
N ASN A 3 -2.31 -5.97 -23.08
CA ASN A 3 -2.65 -5.12 -21.95
C ASN A 3 -3.35 -3.87 -22.52
N PRO A 4 -4.55 -3.51 -22.03
CA PRO A 4 -5.25 -2.34 -22.55
C PRO A 4 -4.39 -1.09 -22.29
N LEU A 5 -4.03 -0.37 -23.36
CA LEU A 5 -3.26 0.87 -23.25
C LEU A 5 -3.98 1.86 -22.33
N LEU A 6 -3.22 2.59 -21.51
CA LEU A 6 -3.75 3.69 -20.70
C LEU A 6 -4.37 4.75 -21.62
N GLN A 7 -5.62 5.10 -21.38
CA GLN A 7 -6.28 6.23 -22.03
C GLN A 7 -6.59 7.30 -20.99
N ILE A 8 -6.28 8.55 -21.33
CA ILE A 8 -6.56 9.72 -20.50
C ILE A 8 -7.47 10.64 -21.30
N THR A 9 -8.67 10.87 -20.79
CA THR A 9 -9.64 11.80 -21.37
C THR A 9 -10.02 12.85 -20.34
N SER A 10 -10.52 14.00 -20.77
CA SER A 10 -10.94 15.09 -19.88
C SER A 10 -12.13 15.84 -20.45
N SER A 11 -12.76 16.68 -19.62
CA SER A 11 -13.67 17.72 -20.13
C SER A 11 -12.94 18.64 -21.11
N SER A 12 -13.67 19.19 -22.09
CA SER A 12 -13.10 19.99 -23.20
C SER A 12 -12.25 21.17 -22.74
N ASP A 13 -12.67 21.84 -21.68
CA ASP A 13 -12.05 23.08 -21.21
C ASP A 13 -10.94 22.85 -20.19
N PHE A 14 -10.73 21.61 -19.75
CA PHE A 14 -9.74 21.30 -18.72
C PHE A 14 -8.30 21.67 -19.12
N PRO A 15 -7.81 21.33 -20.34
CA PRO A 15 -6.47 21.77 -20.76
C PRO A 15 -6.32 23.28 -20.85
N LEU A 16 -7.39 23.99 -21.28
CA LEU A 16 -7.41 25.44 -21.34
C LEU A 16 -7.35 26.05 -19.94
N TRP A 17 -8.09 25.49 -18.98
CA TRP A 17 -8.04 25.90 -17.58
C TRP A 17 -6.64 25.74 -16.98
N LEU A 18 -5.99 24.58 -17.15
CA LEU A 18 -4.59 24.39 -16.72
C LEU A 18 -3.64 25.43 -17.33
N GLN A 19 -3.86 25.76 -18.62
CA GLN A 19 -3.08 26.79 -19.31
C GLN A 19 -3.33 28.18 -18.74
N GLN A 20 -4.57 28.57 -18.50
CA GLN A 20 -4.93 29.89 -17.97
C GLN A 20 -4.40 30.07 -16.54
N GLU A 21 -4.59 29.07 -15.70
CA GLU A 21 -4.17 29.06 -14.31
C GLU A 21 -2.66 28.83 -14.11
N GLN A 22 -1.93 28.49 -15.19
CA GLN A 22 -0.49 28.20 -15.15
C GLN A 22 -0.14 27.07 -14.19
N ILE A 23 -0.98 26.03 -14.14
CA ILE A 23 -0.78 24.89 -13.24
C ILE A 23 -0.65 23.58 -14.01
N SER A 24 -0.07 22.61 -13.32
CA SER A 24 -0.10 21.20 -13.66
C SER A 24 -0.33 20.42 -12.37
N PHE A 25 -0.40 19.09 -12.46
CA PHE A 25 -0.55 18.24 -11.28
C PHE A 25 0.26 16.96 -11.41
N ALA A 26 0.52 16.33 -10.28
CA ALA A 26 1.11 15.01 -10.21
C ALA A 26 0.26 14.11 -9.32
N PHE A 27 0.23 12.82 -9.64
CA PHE A 27 -0.49 11.83 -8.84
C PHE A 27 0.21 10.47 -8.86
N THR A 28 -0.07 9.67 -7.85
CA THR A 28 0.51 8.34 -7.65
C THR A 28 -0.52 7.25 -7.85
N THR A 29 -0.07 6.08 -8.31
CA THR A 29 -0.91 4.90 -8.50
C THR A 29 -0.11 3.66 -8.04
N TYR A 30 -0.41 3.14 -6.86
CA TYR A 30 0.41 2.08 -6.27
C TYR A 30 0.18 0.73 -6.94
N GLN A 31 -1.03 0.48 -7.45
CA GLN A 31 -1.35 -0.81 -8.08
C GLN A 31 -0.59 -1.03 -9.39
N THR A 32 -0.37 0.05 -10.15
CA THR A 32 0.33 0.03 -11.43
C THR A 32 1.78 0.48 -11.34
N ASN A 33 2.26 0.84 -10.13
CA ASN A 33 3.63 1.26 -9.86
C ASN A 33 4.05 2.54 -10.57
N ARG A 34 3.20 3.59 -10.58
CA ARG A 34 3.45 4.81 -11.37
C ARG A 34 3.33 6.11 -10.57
N LEU A 35 4.22 7.04 -10.89
CA LEU A 35 4.06 8.46 -10.66
C LEU A 35 3.73 9.12 -12.01
N PHE A 36 2.65 9.88 -12.07
CA PHE A 36 2.26 10.68 -13.22
C PHE A 36 2.50 12.16 -12.96
N CYS A 37 2.95 12.86 -13.99
CA CYS A 37 2.95 14.32 -14.08
C CYS A 37 2.07 14.69 -15.27
N VAL A 38 1.03 15.49 -15.05
CA VAL A 38 0.06 15.86 -16.07
C VAL A 38 0.00 17.36 -16.23
N GLY A 39 0.18 17.82 -17.47
CA GLY A 39 0.12 19.22 -17.85
C GLY A 39 -0.35 19.36 -19.29
N ILE A 40 0.15 20.36 -20.00
CA ILE A 40 -0.22 20.64 -21.39
C ILE A 40 0.99 20.53 -22.32
N ASN A 41 0.84 19.94 -23.49
CA ASN A 41 1.92 19.92 -24.49
C ASN A 41 2.04 21.28 -25.23
N SER A 42 2.96 21.37 -26.19
CA SER A 42 3.15 22.56 -27.03
C SER A 42 1.95 22.93 -27.90
N GLU A 43 1.01 22.01 -28.11
CA GLU A 43 -0.23 22.21 -28.87
C GLU A 43 -1.42 22.60 -27.96
N GLY A 44 -1.20 22.77 -26.66
CA GLY A 44 -2.25 23.08 -25.69
C GLY A 44 -3.14 21.88 -25.32
N ARG A 45 -2.75 20.66 -25.69
CA ARG A 45 -3.48 19.43 -25.36
C ARG A 45 -2.94 18.81 -24.07
N LEU A 46 -3.79 18.07 -23.35
CA LEU A 46 -3.37 17.35 -22.16
C LEU A 46 -2.22 16.38 -22.49
N ALA A 47 -1.20 16.36 -21.62
CA ALA A 47 -0.06 15.47 -21.75
C ALA A 47 0.29 14.88 -20.39
N ALA A 48 0.53 13.58 -20.36
CA ALA A 48 0.95 12.86 -19.17
C ALA A 48 2.34 12.27 -19.37
N HIS A 49 3.16 12.42 -18.34
CA HIS A 49 4.49 11.87 -18.25
C HIS A 49 4.55 10.91 -17.07
N GLU A 50 4.93 9.66 -17.31
CA GLU A 50 4.93 8.62 -16.28
C GLU A 50 6.33 8.14 -15.91
N ARG A 51 6.50 7.73 -14.66
CA ARG A 51 7.69 7.01 -14.18
C ARG A 51 7.31 5.84 -13.29
N LEU A 52 8.04 4.74 -13.47
CA LEU A 52 7.88 3.55 -12.65
C LEU A 52 8.61 3.72 -11.31
N LEU A 53 7.91 3.41 -10.23
CA LEU A 53 8.37 3.35 -8.84
C LEU A 53 7.61 2.20 -8.17
N ASP A 54 8.22 1.44 -7.26
CA ASP A 54 7.53 0.31 -6.59
C ASP A 54 6.54 0.82 -5.53
N LYS A 55 5.23 0.61 -5.74
CA LYS A 55 4.14 0.99 -4.83
C LYS A 55 4.19 2.47 -4.37
N PRO A 56 4.19 3.46 -5.29
CA PRO A 56 4.17 4.87 -4.92
C PRO A 56 2.84 5.23 -4.27
N MET A 57 2.89 5.90 -3.10
CA MET A 57 1.73 6.20 -2.27
C MET A 57 1.64 7.71 -1.97
N GLY A 58 1.88 8.16 -0.73
CA GLY A 58 1.75 9.56 -0.34
C GLY A 58 2.69 10.48 -1.12
N LEU A 59 2.20 11.67 -1.50
CA LEU A 59 2.88 12.60 -2.37
C LEU A 59 2.79 14.03 -1.82
N TYR A 60 3.92 14.73 -1.77
CA TYR A 60 3.99 16.14 -1.37
C TYR A 60 4.84 16.95 -2.34
N ALA A 61 4.45 18.20 -2.56
CA ALA A 61 5.17 19.14 -3.41
C ALA A 61 5.36 20.48 -2.70
N ASP A 62 6.59 21.01 -2.74
CA ASP A 62 6.92 22.38 -2.28
C ASP A 62 7.27 23.32 -3.45
N GLY A 63 6.93 22.91 -4.68
CA GLY A 63 7.24 23.60 -5.91
C GLY A 63 8.53 23.08 -6.55
N ASP A 64 9.68 23.29 -5.92
CA ASP A 64 10.96 22.83 -6.47
C ASP A 64 11.30 21.38 -6.10
N ARG A 65 10.54 20.76 -5.20
CA ARG A 65 10.75 19.37 -4.81
C ARG A 65 9.46 18.59 -4.77
N LEU A 66 9.60 17.29 -5.03
CA LEU A 66 8.58 16.28 -4.79
C LEU A 66 9.10 15.30 -3.74
N TYR A 67 8.22 14.94 -2.80
CA TYR A 67 8.49 13.92 -1.80
C TYR A 67 7.45 12.82 -1.98
N LEU A 68 7.90 11.58 -2.02
CA LEU A 68 7.09 10.44 -2.40
C LEU A 68 7.42 9.25 -1.51
N SER A 69 6.42 8.62 -0.90
CA SER A 69 6.61 7.28 -0.33
C SER A 69 6.46 6.21 -1.40
N THR A 70 7.28 5.16 -1.29
CA THR A 70 7.22 3.92 -2.06
C THR A 70 7.20 2.74 -1.11
N ARG A 71 7.18 1.50 -1.62
CA ARG A 71 7.07 0.28 -0.79
C ARG A 71 7.95 0.29 0.45
N TYR A 72 9.23 0.63 0.31
CA TYR A 72 10.18 0.57 1.41
C TYR A 72 11.11 1.79 1.47
N GLN A 73 10.77 2.87 0.75
CA GLN A 73 11.58 4.08 0.71
C GLN A 73 10.72 5.34 0.78
N VAL A 74 11.35 6.42 1.24
CA VAL A 74 10.86 7.79 1.06
C VAL A 74 11.83 8.52 0.14
N TRP A 75 11.33 8.97 -0.99
CA TRP A 75 12.10 9.64 -2.04
C TRP A 75 11.96 11.15 -1.95
N ARG A 76 13.06 11.85 -2.23
CA ARG A 76 13.07 13.27 -2.57
C ARG A 76 13.55 13.44 -4.00
N PHE A 77 12.76 14.14 -4.80
CA PHE A 77 13.13 14.62 -6.12
C PHE A 77 13.30 16.13 -6.09
N ASP A 78 14.34 16.64 -6.74
CA ASP A 78 14.59 18.08 -6.84
C ASP A 78 14.48 18.53 -8.29
N ASN A 79 13.90 19.70 -8.53
CA ASN A 79 13.94 20.37 -9.82
C ASN A 79 15.40 20.68 -10.21
N HIS A 80 15.72 20.43 -11.47
CA HIS A 80 17.05 20.67 -12.01
C HIS A 80 17.15 21.81 -13.03
N LEU A 81 16.01 22.41 -13.39
CA LEU A 81 15.98 23.52 -14.33
C LEU A 81 16.00 24.84 -13.56
N ALA A 82 16.83 25.77 -14.00
CA ALA A 82 16.76 27.15 -13.56
C ALA A 82 15.40 27.77 -13.96
N ARG A 83 15.06 28.91 -13.35
CA ARG A 83 13.84 29.63 -13.71
C ARG A 83 13.85 29.97 -15.20
N SER A 84 12.77 29.60 -15.90
CA SER A 84 12.59 29.78 -17.35
C SER A 84 13.51 28.95 -18.25
N GLU A 85 14.38 28.09 -17.70
CA GLU A 85 15.11 27.10 -18.47
C GLU A 85 14.16 25.99 -18.96
N LEU A 86 14.37 25.52 -20.18
CA LEU A 86 13.62 24.41 -20.76
C LEU A 86 14.58 23.27 -21.12
N GLN A 87 14.21 22.04 -20.76
CA GLN A 87 14.85 20.82 -21.26
C GLN A 87 13.93 20.20 -22.31
N GLY A 88 14.19 20.47 -23.59
CA GLY A 88 13.24 20.17 -24.65
C GLY A 88 11.95 20.98 -24.47
N SER A 89 10.81 20.31 -24.27
CA SER A 89 9.54 20.96 -23.93
C SER A 89 9.27 21.02 -22.43
N CYS A 90 10.09 20.39 -21.60
CA CYS A 90 9.92 20.35 -20.14
C CYS A 90 10.31 21.69 -19.51
N ASP A 91 9.43 22.26 -18.68
CA ASP A 91 9.69 23.48 -17.89
C ASP A 91 9.95 23.20 -16.41
N ARG A 92 9.87 21.93 -16.00
CA ARG A 92 10.17 21.48 -14.64
C ARG A 92 10.61 20.02 -14.65
N LEU A 93 11.91 19.79 -14.45
CA LEU A 93 12.47 18.43 -14.45
C LEU A 93 12.85 18.02 -13.03
N TYR A 94 12.02 17.19 -12.40
CA TYR A 94 12.30 16.61 -11.09
C TYR A 94 13.22 15.41 -11.24
N ILE A 95 14.38 15.42 -10.57
CA ILE A 95 15.34 14.32 -10.59
C ILE A 95 15.42 13.65 -9.22
N PRO A 96 15.53 12.31 -9.13
CA PRO A 96 15.66 11.63 -7.85
C PRO A 96 17.00 12.02 -7.21
N ARG A 97 16.96 12.59 -6.00
CA ARG A 97 18.14 13.10 -5.29
C ARG A 97 18.49 12.31 -4.04
N THR A 98 17.47 11.84 -3.33
CA THR A 98 17.68 11.08 -2.10
C THR A 98 16.59 10.03 -1.98
N ALA A 99 16.99 8.84 -1.52
CA ALA A 99 16.07 7.77 -1.16
C ALA A 99 16.45 7.28 0.22
N TYR A 100 15.55 7.43 1.19
CA TYR A 100 15.71 6.88 2.52
C TYR A 100 15.08 5.50 2.56
N THR A 101 15.85 4.47 2.85
CA THR A 101 15.34 3.10 2.99
C THR A 101 14.78 2.90 4.39
N THR A 102 13.47 2.66 4.47
CA THR A 102 12.74 2.51 5.74
C THR A 102 12.33 1.07 6.02
N GLY A 103 12.21 0.22 4.99
CA GLY A 103 11.40 -1.01 5.07
C GLY A 103 9.93 -0.73 4.78
N ASP A 104 9.11 -1.78 4.64
CA ASP A 104 7.67 -1.61 4.39
C ASP A 104 6.98 -1.14 5.68
N LEU A 105 6.75 0.17 5.72
CA LEU A 105 6.02 0.86 6.80
C LEU A 105 4.61 1.27 6.35
N ASN A 106 4.25 0.93 5.10
CA ASN A 106 2.98 1.29 4.50
C ASN A 106 2.67 2.79 4.64
N VAL A 107 3.62 3.63 4.19
CA VAL A 107 3.54 5.08 4.39
C VAL A 107 2.43 5.69 3.53
N HIS A 108 1.35 6.14 4.17
CA HIS A 108 0.15 6.63 3.49
C HIS A 108 0.16 8.12 3.14
N ASP A 109 0.81 8.96 3.94
CA ASP A 109 0.87 10.40 3.67
C ASP A 109 2.26 10.91 4.07
N VAL A 110 2.74 11.93 3.38
CA VAL A 110 4.05 12.54 3.59
C VAL A 110 3.92 14.05 3.50
N VAL A 111 4.60 14.76 4.38
CA VAL A 111 4.66 16.23 4.38
C VAL A 111 6.06 16.69 4.77
N VAL A 112 6.32 17.97 4.57
CA VAL A 112 7.53 18.64 5.05
C VAL A 112 7.12 19.78 5.95
N ASP A 113 7.75 19.87 7.13
CA ASP A 113 7.52 20.95 8.09
C ASP A 113 8.34 22.21 7.76
N ASN A 114 8.12 23.29 8.51
CA ASN A 114 8.87 24.55 8.36
C ASN A 114 10.38 24.38 8.57
N ALA A 115 10.81 23.35 9.31
CA ALA A 115 12.22 23.05 9.56
C ALA A 115 12.82 22.10 8.51
N GLN A 116 12.07 21.81 7.43
CA GLN A 116 12.47 20.92 6.34
C GLN A 116 12.61 19.45 6.75
N ASN A 117 11.99 19.05 7.86
CA ASN A 117 11.90 17.65 8.26
C ASN A 117 10.81 16.97 7.45
N ILE A 118 11.13 15.78 6.94
CA ILE A 118 10.13 14.90 6.32
C ILE A 118 9.37 14.21 7.46
N ILE A 119 8.05 14.37 7.45
CA ILE A 119 7.14 13.72 8.39
C ILE A 119 6.18 12.88 7.58
N PHE A 120 5.87 11.69 8.08
CA PHE A 120 5.02 10.77 7.35
C PHE A 120 4.12 9.96 8.28
N VAL A 121 2.99 9.51 7.74
CA VAL A 121 2.06 8.60 8.40
C VAL A 121 2.60 7.18 8.23
N ASN A 122 3.00 6.55 9.33
CA ASN A 122 3.36 5.14 9.39
C ASN A 122 2.13 4.34 9.82
N SER A 123 1.38 3.84 8.85
CA SER A 123 0.10 3.17 9.07
C SER A 123 0.27 1.83 9.76
N ASP A 124 1.31 1.06 9.39
CA ASP A 124 1.57 -0.25 9.98
C ASP A 124 1.83 -0.14 11.49
N PHE A 125 2.52 0.92 11.93
CA PHE A 125 2.79 1.17 13.34
C PHE A 125 1.81 2.16 14.00
N SER A 126 0.80 2.64 13.28
CA SER A 126 -0.23 3.57 13.80
C SER A 126 0.35 4.85 14.43
N CYS A 127 1.34 5.46 13.79
CA CYS A 127 2.00 6.67 14.30
C CYS A 127 2.38 7.67 13.20
N LEU A 128 2.61 8.91 13.59
CA LEU A 128 3.39 9.86 12.79
C LEU A 128 4.86 9.64 13.09
N ALA A 129 5.68 9.63 12.05
CA ALA A 129 7.10 9.37 12.14
C ALA A 129 7.92 10.33 11.29
N THR A 130 9.21 10.42 11.60
CA THR A 130 10.21 11.10 10.79
C THR A 130 11.37 10.16 10.46
N LEU A 131 12.26 10.59 9.59
CA LEU A 131 13.42 9.83 9.15
C LEU A 131 14.47 9.72 10.26
N SER A 132 15.23 8.63 10.24
CA SER A 132 16.34 8.39 11.17
C SER A 132 17.63 8.09 10.41
N LYS A 133 18.77 8.41 11.04
CA LYS A 133 20.10 8.01 10.54
C LYS A 133 20.47 6.59 10.98
N ASP A 134 19.94 6.15 12.12
CA ASP A 134 20.33 4.91 12.79
C ASP A 134 19.23 3.82 12.73
N TYR A 135 18.00 4.22 12.40
CA TYR A 135 16.81 3.36 12.41
C TYR A 135 15.99 3.51 11.12
N SER A 136 15.00 2.64 10.92
CA SER A 136 14.02 2.78 9.85
C SER A 136 13.20 4.07 9.94
N PHE A 137 12.84 4.50 11.15
CA PHE A 137 12.06 5.70 11.44
C PHE A 137 12.19 6.09 12.92
N VAL A 138 11.79 7.32 13.26
CA VAL A 138 11.57 7.77 14.65
C VAL A 138 10.10 8.14 14.81
N PRO A 139 9.33 7.53 15.73
CA PRO A 139 7.98 7.96 16.02
C PRO A 139 7.99 9.33 16.72
N ILE A 140 7.18 10.26 16.25
CA ILE A 140 7.07 11.61 16.81
C ILE A 140 5.71 11.88 17.46
N TRP A 141 4.69 11.08 17.12
CA TRP A 141 3.37 11.14 17.72
C TRP A 141 2.60 9.84 17.44
N GLN A 142 1.74 9.44 18.37
CA GLN A 142 0.76 8.36 18.16
C GLN A 142 -0.59 8.76 18.77
N PRO A 143 -1.72 8.23 18.26
CA PRO A 143 -3.01 8.45 18.90
C PRO A 143 -3.01 7.96 20.36
N PRO A 144 -3.68 8.64 21.30
CA PRO A 144 -3.65 8.29 22.73
C PRO A 144 -4.28 6.93 23.05
N PHE A 145 -5.14 6.41 22.16
CA PHE A 145 -5.75 5.09 22.29
C PHE A 145 -4.85 3.95 21.82
N ILE A 146 -3.71 4.22 21.17
CA ILE A 146 -2.76 3.19 20.76
C ILE A 146 -1.86 2.83 21.94
N SER A 147 -1.93 1.59 22.43
CA SER A 147 -1.19 1.16 23.62
C SER A 147 0.29 0.85 23.35
N LYS A 148 0.64 0.42 22.14
CA LYS A 148 2.02 0.10 21.74
C LYS A 148 2.24 0.24 20.23
N LEU A 149 3.47 0.59 19.85
CA LEU A 149 3.90 0.65 18.45
C LEU A 149 4.36 -0.72 17.97
N VAL A 150 3.53 -1.35 17.15
CA VAL A 150 3.73 -2.68 16.58
C VAL A 150 3.17 -2.69 15.17
N ALA A 151 3.76 -3.46 14.27
CA ALA A 151 3.38 -3.57 12.85
C ALA A 151 2.04 -4.32 12.68
N GLU A 152 0.97 -3.71 13.18
CA GLU A 152 -0.35 -4.30 13.37
C GLU A 152 -1.44 -3.56 12.61
N ASP A 153 -1.15 -2.35 12.07
CA ASP A 153 -2.12 -1.52 11.36
C ASP A 153 -3.43 -1.42 12.16
N ARG A 154 -3.35 -0.97 13.42
CA ARG A 154 -4.42 -1.13 14.41
C ARG A 154 -5.63 -0.26 14.09
N CYS A 155 -5.39 1.03 13.87
CA CYS A 155 -6.42 2.02 13.60
C CYS A 155 -6.47 2.47 12.12
N HIS A 156 -5.48 2.05 11.33
CA HIS A 156 -5.21 2.57 9.98
C HIS A 156 -5.14 4.09 9.99
N LEU A 157 -4.11 4.62 10.64
CA LEU A 157 -3.76 6.03 10.54
C LEU A 157 -3.46 6.33 9.07
N ASN A 158 -4.14 7.30 8.50
CA ASN A 158 -4.28 7.41 7.05
C ASN A 158 -3.67 8.69 6.51
N GLY A 159 -4.26 9.84 6.82
CA GLY A 159 -3.80 11.13 6.30
C GLY A 159 -3.37 12.10 7.38
N LEU A 160 -2.61 13.13 6.97
CA LEU A 160 -2.05 14.18 7.82
C LEU A 160 -2.30 15.56 7.20
N ALA A 161 -2.74 16.51 8.01
CA ALA A 161 -2.91 17.91 7.64
C ALA A 161 -1.94 18.80 8.42
N MET A 162 -1.26 19.67 7.69
CA MET A 162 -0.46 20.77 8.24
C MET A 162 -1.32 22.03 8.36
N LYS A 163 -1.12 22.80 9.44
CA LYS A 163 -1.65 24.16 9.61
C LYS A 163 -0.50 25.07 10.01
N ASP A 164 -0.31 26.15 9.25
CA ASP A 164 0.78 27.12 9.47
C ASP A 164 2.18 26.45 9.52
N GLY A 165 2.34 25.38 8.73
CA GLY A 165 3.58 24.59 8.65
C GLY A 165 3.88 23.70 9.85
N LEU A 166 2.88 23.46 10.71
CA LEU A 166 2.94 22.55 11.85
C LEU A 166 1.91 21.41 11.70
N LEU A 167 2.20 20.25 12.31
CA LEU A 167 1.27 19.13 12.38
C LEU A 167 0.00 19.56 13.12
N ALA A 168 -1.18 19.37 12.50
CA ALA A 168 -2.42 19.86 13.07
C ALA A 168 -3.47 18.76 13.24
N TYR A 169 -3.73 17.99 12.18
CA TYR A 169 -4.80 17.00 12.20
C TYR A 169 -4.38 15.72 11.50
N VAL A 170 -4.93 14.60 11.95
CA VAL A 170 -4.79 13.31 11.28
C VAL A 170 -6.15 12.65 11.11
N THR A 171 -6.26 11.75 10.13
CA THR A 171 -7.41 10.87 9.97
C THR A 171 -7.03 9.43 10.27
N ALA A 172 -7.96 8.67 10.85
CA ALA A 172 -7.83 7.22 11.02
C ALA A 172 -9.15 6.53 10.65
N CYS A 173 -9.10 5.27 10.18
CA CYS A 173 -10.32 4.51 9.85
C CYS A 173 -11.08 4.01 11.08
N SER A 174 -10.44 3.96 12.25
CA SER A 174 -11.10 3.64 13.51
C SER A 174 -10.31 4.15 14.72
N THR A 175 -10.85 3.96 15.92
CA THR A 175 -10.14 4.10 17.20
C THR A 175 -9.67 2.74 17.76
N SER A 176 -9.53 1.73 16.89
CA SER A 176 -9.11 0.39 17.29
C SER A 176 -7.65 0.35 17.73
N ASP A 177 -7.39 -0.40 18.80
CA ASP A 177 -6.06 -0.73 19.32
C ASP A 177 -5.76 -2.24 19.21
N THR A 178 -6.50 -2.95 18.36
CA THR A 178 -6.24 -4.35 18.01
C THR A 178 -5.75 -4.45 16.59
N ALA A 179 -4.96 -5.48 16.33
CA ALA A 179 -4.35 -5.66 15.03
C ALA A 179 -5.37 -5.77 13.89
N ALA A 180 -5.18 -4.97 12.85
CA ALA A 180 -6.07 -4.83 11.71
C ALA A 180 -7.53 -4.46 12.08
N GLY A 181 -7.81 -4.03 13.32
CA GLY A 181 -9.17 -3.94 13.84
C GLY A 181 -10.06 -2.91 13.15
N TRP A 182 -9.47 -1.87 12.54
CA TRP A 182 -10.19 -0.91 11.69
C TRP A 182 -10.99 -1.55 10.54
N ARG A 183 -10.63 -2.75 10.07
CA ARG A 183 -11.34 -3.43 8.97
C ARG A 183 -12.80 -3.73 9.31
N ASN A 184 -13.10 -3.90 10.61
CA ASN A 184 -14.46 -4.12 11.12
C ASN A 184 -15.27 -2.83 11.28
N HIS A 185 -14.61 -1.67 11.13
CA HIS A 185 -15.19 -0.35 11.37
C HIS A 185 -15.11 0.56 10.13
N ARG A 186 -14.92 -0.01 8.93
CA ARG A 186 -14.79 0.74 7.66
C ARG A 186 -15.97 1.65 7.35
N VAL A 187 -17.17 1.29 7.81
CA VAL A 187 -18.41 2.00 7.46
C VAL A 187 -18.53 3.34 8.19
N ASN A 188 -18.25 3.40 9.49
CA ASN A 188 -18.52 4.57 10.32
C ASN A 188 -17.53 4.75 11.50
N GLY A 189 -16.45 3.98 11.55
CA GLY A 189 -15.46 4.08 12.62
C GLY A 189 -14.51 5.26 12.51
N GLY A 190 -14.46 5.89 11.34
CA GLY A 190 -13.44 6.87 11.01
C GLY A 190 -13.50 8.11 11.89
N VAL A 191 -12.32 8.63 12.20
CA VAL A 191 -12.13 9.78 13.08
C VAL A 191 -11.17 10.81 12.50
N VAL A 192 -11.32 12.06 12.95
CA VAL A 192 -10.34 13.13 12.80
C VAL A 192 -9.80 13.48 14.18
N ILE A 193 -8.49 13.53 14.32
CA ILE A 193 -7.81 13.78 15.59
C ILE A 193 -6.99 15.06 15.47
N ASN A 194 -7.12 15.97 16.43
CA ASN A 194 -6.23 17.10 16.61
C ASN A 194 -4.94 16.62 17.30
N VAL A 195 -3.81 16.79 16.61
CA VAL A 195 -2.50 16.28 17.05
C VAL A 195 -1.97 17.04 18.28
N GLN A 196 -2.34 18.32 18.44
CA GLN A 196 -1.80 19.18 19.49
C GLN A 196 -2.36 18.87 20.87
N ASN A 197 -3.65 18.52 20.95
CA ASN A 197 -4.34 18.24 22.22
C ASN A 197 -4.89 16.81 22.32
N ASN A 198 -4.63 15.96 21.31
CA ASN A 198 -5.10 14.57 21.21
C ASN A 198 -6.63 14.41 21.21
N GLU A 199 -7.38 15.47 20.87
CA GLU A 199 -8.84 15.45 20.85
C GLU A 199 -9.36 14.85 19.54
N ILE A 200 -10.32 13.92 19.64
CA ILE A 200 -11.11 13.48 18.49
C ILE A 200 -12.12 14.58 18.17
N ILE A 201 -11.95 15.25 17.03
CA ILE A 201 -12.78 16.38 16.60
C ILE A 201 -13.85 16.00 15.59
N ALA A 202 -13.87 14.77 15.08
CA ALA A 202 -14.98 14.25 14.29
C ALA A 202 -14.99 12.71 14.35
N THR A 203 -16.17 12.11 14.27
CA THR A 203 -16.42 10.65 14.28
C THR A 203 -17.47 10.28 13.24
N GLY A 204 -17.71 8.99 13.01
CA GLY A 204 -18.79 8.54 12.11
C GLY A 204 -18.39 8.54 10.64
N LEU A 205 -17.12 8.79 10.33
CA LEU A 205 -16.61 8.83 8.96
C LEU A 205 -16.39 7.42 8.42
N SER A 206 -16.48 7.29 7.10
CA SER A 206 -16.23 6.06 6.36
C SER A 206 -14.89 6.16 5.64
N MET A 207 -13.85 5.55 6.22
CA MET A 207 -12.49 5.56 5.69
C MET A 207 -12.01 6.98 5.30
N PRO A 208 -11.83 7.91 6.25
CA PRO A 208 -11.47 9.30 5.93
C PRO A 208 -10.02 9.44 5.41
N HIS A 209 -9.86 10.08 4.25
CA HIS A 209 -8.57 10.28 3.57
C HIS A 209 -8.22 11.76 3.37
N SER A 210 -6.92 11.99 3.11
CA SER A 210 -6.36 13.24 2.59
C SER A 210 -6.87 14.51 3.31
N PRO A 211 -6.75 14.62 4.64
CA PRO A 211 -7.11 15.83 5.34
C PRO A 211 -6.15 16.96 4.96
N ARG A 212 -6.69 18.16 4.74
CA ARG A 212 -5.94 19.35 4.34
C ARG A 212 -6.54 20.58 5.02
N TRP A 213 -5.69 21.39 5.65
CA TRP A 213 -6.11 22.72 6.10
C TRP A 213 -5.99 23.70 4.93
N TYR A 214 -7.11 24.28 4.49
CA TYR A 214 -7.14 25.18 3.34
C TYR A 214 -8.24 26.22 3.50
N GLN A 215 -7.91 27.50 3.24
CA GLN A 215 -8.81 28.65 3.38
C GLN A 215 -9.60 28.68 4.70
N GLY A 216 -8.91 28.42 5.82
CA GLY A 216 -9.49 28.49 7.16
C GLY A 216 -10.38 27.31 7.56
N LYS A 217 -10.50 26.28 6.72
CA LYS A 217 -11.27 25.07 7.00
C LYS A 217 -10.39 23.82 6.95
N LEU A 218 -10.79 22.79 7.71
CA LEU A 218 -10.22 21.45 7.60
C LEU A 218 -11.04 20.63 6.59
N TRP A 219 -10.52 20.49 5.38
CA TRP A 219 -11.10 19.69 4.32
C TRP A 219 -10.61 18.25 4.39
N LEU A 220 -11.42 17.30 3.92
CA LEU A 220 -11.06 15.89 3.83
C LEU A 220 -12.00 15.15 2.89
N LEU A 221 -11.65 13.90 2.62
CA LEU A 221 -12.42 12.99 1.80
C LEU A 221 -13.05 11.91 2.68
N ASN A 222 -14.38 11.73 2.57
CA ASN A 222 -15.10 10.64 3.20
C ASN A 222 -15.23 9.50 2.18
N SER A 223 -14.18 8.69 2.06
CA SER A 223 -13.95 7.83 0.89
C SER A 223 -14.96 6.71 0.73
N GLY A 224 -15.46 6.16 1.84
CA GLY A 224 -16.48 5.11 1.78
C GLY A 224 -17.88 5.61 1.41
N THR A 225 -18.10 6.92 1.38
CA THR A 225 -19.32 7.55 0.82
C THR A 225 -19.09 8.25 -0.52
N GLY A 226 -17.82 8.43 -0.92
CA GLY A 226 -17.44 9.11 -2.17
C GLY A 226 -17.55 10.62 -2.08
N GLU A 227 -17.34 11.23 -0.91
CA GLU A 227 -17.69 12.65 -0.70
C GLU A 227 -16.48 13.52 -0.36
N LEU A 228 -16.42 14.69 -1.00
CA LEU A 228 -15.59 15.83 -0.56
C LEU A 228 -16.38 16.65 0.46
N GLY A 229 -15.72 17.09 1.52
CA GLY A 229 -16.32 17.99 2.50
C GLY A 229 -15.30 18.59 3.47
N TYR A 230 -15.80 19.24 4.51
CA TYR A 230 -14.98 19.84 5.56
C TYR A 230 -15.54 19.54 6.95
N ILE A 231 -14.71 19.75 7.97
CA ILE A 231 -15.12 19.67 9.38
C ILE A 231 -15.60 21.03 9.86
N GLU A 232 -16.82 21.07 10.37
CA GLU A 232 -17.44 22.21 11.06
C GLU A 232 -18.23 21.68 12.25
N ASP A 233 -18.14 22.34 13.40
CA ASP A 233 -18.83 21.94 14.64
C ASP A 233 -18.71 20.44 14.99
N LYS A 234 -17.49 19.93 14.82
CA LYS A 234 -17.11 18.53 15.04
C LYS A 234 -17.83 17.49 14.16
N LYS A 235 -18.38 17.94 13.03
CA LYS A 235 -19.11 17.11 12.06
C LYS A 235 -18.53 17.29 10.66
N PHE A 236 -18.69 16.24 9.86
CA PHE A 236 -18.40 16.32 8.43
C PHE A 236 -19.58 16.95 7.69
N VAL A 237 -19.30 18.02 6.96
CA VAL A 237 -20.25 18.70 6.08
C VAL A 237 -19.92 18.30 4.65
N PRO A 238 -20.70 17.39 4.02
CA PRO A 238 -20.47 16.99 2.64
C PRO A 238 -20.80 18.14 1.68
N ILE A 239 -19.99 18.29 0.64
CA ILE A 239 -20.13 19.32 -0.39
C ILE A 239 -20.46 18.69 -1.75
N THR A 240 -19.67 17.69 -2.16
CA THR A 240 -19.82 17.08 -3.48
C THR A 240 -19.66 15.58 -3.41
N PHE A 241 -20.58 14.86 -4.05
CA PHE A 241 -20.43 13.44 -4.31
C PHE A 241 -19.64 13.19 -5.60
N CYS A 242 -18.64 12.33 -5.49
CA CYS A 242 -17.78 11.86 -6.55
C CYS A 242 -18.04 10.36 -6.78
N PRO A 243 -18.34 9.91 -8.00
CA PRO A 243 -18.72 8.53 -8.32
C PRO A 243 -17.51 7.57 -8.34
N GLY A 244 -16.77 7.49 -7.24
CA GLY A 244 -15.60 6.65 -7.06
C GLY A 244 -15.06 6.73 -5.63
N PHE A 245 -14.15 5.83 -5.26
CA PHE A 245 -13.48 5.89 -3.97
C PHE A 245 -12.52 7.08 -3.97
N VAL A 246 -12.86 8.14 -3.24
CA VAL A 246 -12.11 9.40 -3.27
C VAL A 246 -10.85 9.32 -2.43
N ARG A 247 -9.72 9.75 -2.99
CA ARG A 247 -8.43 9.84 -2.31
C ARG A 247 -7.47 10.70 -3.10
N GLY A 248 -6.54 11.34 -2.41
CA GLY A 248 -5.77 12.44 -2.94
C GLY A 248 -6.62 13.71 -2.99
N LEU A 249 -6.15 14.73 -2.27
CA LEU A 249 -6.80 16.04 -2.22
C LEU A 249 -5.75 17.13 -2.32
N ALA A 250 -5.90 17.99 -3.33
CA ALA A 250 -5.11 19.19 -3.51
C ALA A 250 -6.02 20.38 -3.86
N PHE A 251 -5.50 21.60 -3.71
CA PHE A 251 -6.25 22.82 -3.97
C PHE A 251 -5.50 23.76 -4.88
N TRP A 252 -6.25 24.51 -5.68
CA TRP A 252 -5.76 25.65 -6.43
C TRP A 252 -6.82 26.75 -6.46
N GLY A 253 -6.51 27.92 -5.90
CA GLY A 253 -7.48 29.01 -5.79
C GLY A 253 -8.75 28.54 -5.06
N ASN A 254 -9.90 28.64 -5.73
CA ASN A 254 -11.20 28.18 -5.22
C ASN A 254 -11.59 26.76 -5.69
N VAL A 255 -10.63 25.96 -6.17
CA VAL A 255 -10.90 24.64 -6.76
C VAL A 255 -10.22 23.55 -5.95
N ALA A 256 -10.97 22.51 -5.58
CA ALA A 256 -10.44 21.24 -5.10
C ALA A 256 -10.18 20.30 -6.28
N LEU A 257 -9.00 19.69 -6.33
CA LEU A 257 -8.73 18.52 -7.15
C LEU A 257 -8.84 17.27 -6.29
N VAL A 258 -9.80 16.41 -6.64
CA VAL A 258 -10.13 15.17 -5.92
C VAL A 258 -9.80 13.98 -6.79
N GLY A 259 -8.93 13.08 -6.34
CA GLY A 259 -8.65 11.81 -7.02
C GLY A 259 -9.73 10.77 -6.76
N LEU A 260 -10.01 9.94 -7.77
CA LEU A 260 -11.02 8.89 -7.75
C LEU A 260 -10.41 7.54 -8.12
N SER A 261 -10.91 6.48 -7.50
CA SER A 261 -10.54 5.10 -7.82
C SER A 261 -11.74 4.19 -7.94
N LYS A 262 -11.58 3.11 -8.70
CA LYS A 262 -12.61 2.07 -8.76
C LYS A 262 -12.65 1.24 -7.48
N LEU A 263 -13.84 0.79 -7.11
CA LEU A 263 -14.07 -0.16 -6.02
C LEU A 263 -13.76 -1.58 -6.51
N ARG A 264 -12.49 -2.02 -6.44
CA ARG A 264 -12.07 -3.34 -6.94
C ARG A 264 -11.40 -4.26 -5.92
N ALA A 265 -10.82 -3.72 -4.83
CA ALA A 265 -10.28 -4.57 -3.78
C ALA A 265 -11.40 -5.02 -2.82
N ARG A 266 -11.34 -6.27 -2.33
CA ARG A 266 -12.28 -6.81 -1.32
C ARG A 266 -12.40 -5.94 -0.06
N THR A 267 -11.35 -5.18 0.26
CA THR A 267 -11.34 -4.22 1.37
C THR A 267 -12.20 -2.97 1.12
N PHE A 268 -12.75 -2.78 -0.09
CA PHE A 268 -13.63 -1.66 -0.45
C PHE A 268 -15.05 -2.09 -0.85
N THR A 269 -15.42 -3.36 -0.67
CA THR A 269 -16.80 -3.84 -0.88
C THR A 269 -17.64 -3.66 0.38
N GLY A 270 -18.95 -3.46 0.20
CA GLY A 270 -19.89 -3.26 1.31
C GLY A 270 -19.83 -1.86 1.93
N LEU A 271 -19.43 -0.86 1.15
CA LEU A 271 -19.43 0.54 1.52
C LEU A 271 -20.67 1.25 0.97
N ALA A 272 -21.12 2.32 1.63
CA ALA A 272 -22.28 3.10 1.21
C ALA A 272 -22.14 3.65 -0.23
N LEU A 273 -20.91 3.89 -0.69
CA LEU A 273 -20.61 4.25 -2.07
C LEU A 273 -21.11 3.22 -3.09
N GLU A 274 -20.97 1.93 -2.82
CA GLU A 274 -21.40 0.86 -3.73
C GLU A 274 -22.92 0.88 -3.92
N GLU A 275 -23.65 0.99 -2.81
CA GLU A 275 -25.12 1.11 -2.80
C GLU A 275 -25.58 2.37 -3.54
N ARG A 276 -24.91 3.50 -3.30
CA ARG A 276 -25.23 4.77 -3.96
C ARG A 276 -25.00 4.71 -5.47
N LEU A 277 -23.86 4.19 -5.91
CA LEU A 277 -23.56 4.01 -7.34
C LEU A 277 -24.60 3.12 -8.02
N ALA A 278 -24.98 2.00 -7.39
CA ALA A 278 -26.01 1.11 -7.91
C ALA A 278 -27.38 1.80 -8.00
N LYS A 279 -27.79 2.53 -6.95
CA LYS A 279 -29.04 3.29 -6.92
C LYS A 279 -29.10 4.39 -7.98
N GLU A 280 -27.98 5.05 -8.25
CA GLU A 280 -27.87 6.10 -9.27
C GLU A 280 -27.58 5.56 -10.69
N GLY A 281 -27.46 4.24 -10.87
CA GLY A 281 -27.14 3.64 -12.17
C GLY A 281 -25.75 4.00 -12.70
N LYS A 282 -24.81 4.33 -11.81
CA LYS A 282 -23.46 4.78 -12.14
C LYS A 282 -22.43 3.66 -11.99
N THR A 283 -21.41 3.68 -12.84
CA THR A 283 -20.22 2.83 -12.69
C THR A 283 -19.13 3.59 -11.93
N PRO A 284 -18.30 2.90 -11.13
CA PRO A 284 -17.21 3.56 -10.42
C PRO A 284 -16.15 4.08 -11.40
N GLN A 285 -15.75 5.33 -11.21
CA GLN A 285 -14.81 6.05 -12.08
C GLN A 285 -13.40 6.07 -11.48
N CYS A 286 -12.40 6.19 -12.35
CA CYS A 286 -10.99 6.41 -12.00
C CYS A 286 -10.51 7.68 -12.68
N GLY A 287 -9.83 8.56 -11.95
CA GLY A 287 -9.31 9.82 -12.48
C GLY A 287 -9.41 10.96 -11.48
N LEU A 288 -9.73 12.15 -11.95
CA LEU A 288 -9.70 13.39 -11.17
C LEU A 288 -10.95 14.23 -11.42
N MET A 289 -11.43 14.90 -10.38
CA MET A 289 -12.51 15.89 -10.46
C MET A 289 -12.01 17.23 -9.92
N ALA A 290 -12.28 18.30 -10.65
CA ALA A 290 -12.04 19.68 -10.24
C ALA A 290 -13.37 20.29 -9.80
N ILE A 291 -13.47 20.66 -8.51
CA ILE A 291 -14.73 21.04 -7.85
C ILE A 291 -14.58 22.45 -7.28
N ASP A 292 -15.56 23.32 -7.52
CA ASP A 292 -15.62 24.63 -6.88
C ASP A 292 -15.93 24.51 -5.38
N LEU A 293 -15.12 25.14 -4.53
CA LEU A 293 -15.25 25.01 -3.06
C LEU A 293 -16.47 25.71 -2.47
N ASN A 294 -17.00 26.73 -3.15
CA ASN A 294 -18.12 27.53 -2.66
C ASN A 294 -19.45 26.90 -3.04
N THR A 295 -19.56 26.41 -4.28
CA THR A 295 -20.82 25.86 -4.82
C THR A 295 -20.88 24.34 -4.74
N GLY A 296 -19.73 23.66 -4.69
CA GLY A 296 -19.65 22.21 -4.82
C GLY A 296 -19.87 21.71 -6.25
N GLU A 297 -19.90 22.60 -7.25
CA GLU A 297 -20.11 22.23 -8.65
C GLU A 297 -18.86 21.57 -9.24
N LEU A 298 -19.08 20.54 -10.06
CA LEU A 298 -18.03 19.92 -10.87
C LEU A 298 -17.70 20.84 -12.04
N LEU A 299 -16.50 21.44 -12.00
CA LEU A 299 -16.01 22.32 -13.07
C LEU A 299 -15.40 21.50 -14.21
N HIS A 300 -14.54 20.55 -13.87
CA HIS A 300 -13.81 19.73 -14.85
C HIS A 300 -13.58 18.32 -14.35
N TRP A 301 -13.31 17.40 -15.28
CA TRP A 301 -12.96 16.01 -14.96
C TRP A 301 -11.83 15.51 -15.85
N VAL A 302 -11.12 14.51 -15.34
CA VAL A 302 -10.16 13.66 -16.07
C VAL A 302 -10.53 12.22 -15.77
N HIS A 303 -10.64 11.38 -16.79
CA HIS A 303 -10.86 9.94 -16.65
C HIS A 303 -9.63 9.16 -17.11
N LEU A 304 -9.30 8.12 -16.33
CA LEU A 304 -8.27 7.14 -16.64
C LEU A 304 -8.93 5.80 -16.94
N GLU A 305 -8.62 5.25 -18.10
CA GLU A 305 -9.10 3.94 -18.56
C GLU A 305 -7.93 3.02 -18.94
N GLY A 306 -8.18 1.71 -18.98
CA GLY A 306 -7.14 0.71 -19.25
C GLY A 306 -6.47 0.22 -17.96
N ILE A 307 -5.13 0.19 -17.94
CA ILE A 307 -4.37 -0.39 -16.81
C ILE A 307 -4.50 0.37 -15.48
N VAL A 308 -4.84 1.67 -15.50
CA VAL A 308 -4.94 2.49 -14.28
C VAL A 308 -6.39 2.52 -13.81
N GLU A 309 -6.66 1.86 -12.70
CA GLU A 309 -7.98 1.85 -12.05
C GLU A 309 -7.99 2.55 -10.69
N GLU A 310 -6.86 3.20 -10.36
CA GLU A 310 -6.55 3.71 -9.05
C GLU A 310 -5.70 4.99 -9.11
N LEU A 311 -6.06 5.97 -8.29
CA LEU A 311 -5.20 7.07 -7.85
C LEU A 311 -5.01 6.96 -6.34
N PHE A 312 -3.85 7.32 -5.82
CA PHE A 312 -3.57 7.28 -4.39
C PHE A 312 -3.54 8.67 -3.77
N ASP A 313 -2.62 9.53 -4.23
CA ASP A 313 -2.51 10.92 -3.80
C ASP A 313 -2.33 11.87 -4.99
N VAL A 314 -2.59 13.17 -4.79
CA VAL A 314 -2.50 14.21 -5.82
C VAL A 314 -1.91 15.50 -5.25
N VAL A 315 -1.08 16.17 -6.05
CA VAL A 315 -0.54 17.50 -5.75
C VAL A 315 -0.68 18.43 -6.95
N VAL A 316 -0.88 19.72 -6.68
CA VAL A 316 -0.82 20.79 -7.69
C VAL A 316 0.61 21.31 -7.78
N LEU A 317 1.02 21.66 -9.00
CA LEU A 317 2.32 22.27 -9.31
C LEU A 317 2.10 23.68 -9.88
N PRO A 318 2.11 24.73 -9.03
CA PRO A 318 1.91 26.10 -9.46
C PRO A 318 3.05 26.63 -10.34
N GLY A 319 2.71 27.37 -11.39
CA GLY A 319 3.68 27.99 -12.30
C GLY A 319 4.43 26.98 -13.19
N VAL A 320 3.91 25.76 -13.32
CA VAL A 320 4.52 24.66 -14.07
C VAL A 320 3.51 24.15 -15.08
N ARG A 321 3.85 24.12 -16.37
CA ARG A 321 2.94 23.66 -17.44
C ARG A 321 3.30 22.28 -17.97
N ARG A 322 4.58 21.93 -18.00
CA ARG A 322 5.12 20.71 -18.61
C ARG A 322 6.06 19.98 -17.65
N PRO A 323 5.54 19.51 -16.50
CA PRO A 323 6.35 18.79 -15.54
C PRO A 323 6.79 17.44 -16.07
N GLN A 324 8.04 17.08 -15.80
CA GLN A 324 8.57 15.74 -16.01
C GLN A 324 9.34 15.28 -14.79
N THR A 325 9.35 13.96 -14.59
CA THR A 325 10.20 13.31 -13.60
C THR A 325 11.23 12.45 -14.30
N MET A 326 12.49 12.50 -13.90
CA MET A 326 13.52 11.57 -14.38
C MET A 326 13.35 10.21 -13.70
N GLY A 327 13.44 9.15 -14.48
CA GLY A 327 13.33 7.78 -13.96
C GLY A 327 14.65 7.29 -13.38
N LEU A 328 14.59 6.09 -12.79
CA LEU A 328 15.77 5.35 -12.33
C LEU A 328 16.35 4.44 -13.44
N GLN A 329 15.74 4.47 -14.63
CA GLN A 329 16.12 3.69 -15.80
C GLN A 329 16.70 4.59 -16.89
N ASN A 330 17.43 3.97 -17.81
CA ASN A 330 18.08 4.58 -18.98
C ASN A 330 19.35 5.37 -18.64
N ASP A 331 20.03 5.84 -19.69
CA ASP A 331 21.33 6.52 -19.55
C ASP A 331 21.21 7.96 -19.04
N ASP A 332 20.02 8.57 -19.12
CA ASP A 332 19.80 9.97 -18.70
C ASP A 332 20.20 10.20 -17.24
N ILE A 333 19.78 9.31 -16.33
CA ILE A 333 20.11 9.41 -14.89
C ILE A 333 21.63 9.27 -14.62
N GLN A 334 22.38 8.67 -15.55
CA GLN A 334 23.83 8.50 -15.43
C GLN A 334 24.61 9.68 -16.02
N ARG A 335 23.96 10.51 -16.85
CA ARG A 335 24.66 11.43 -17.75
C ARG A 335 24.29 12.89 -17.58
N LEU A 336 23.13 13.19 -17.02
CA LEU A 336 22.69 14.56 -16.78
C LEU A 336 23.27 15.04 -15.45
N VAL A 337 24.21 15.99 -15.54
CA VAL A 337 24.97 16.49 -14.40
C VAL A 337 24.84 18.02 -14.31
N THR A 338 24.67 18.54 -13.10
CA THR A 338 24.88 19.97 -12.81
C THR A 338 25.82 20.14 -11.62
N PHE A 339 26.46 21.30 -11.55
CA PHE A 339 27.33 21.69 -10.44
C PHE A 339 27.36 23.23 -10.35
N PRO A 340 27.77 23.82 -9.21
CA PRO A 340 27.89 25.27 -9.11
C PRO A 340 28.72 25.86 -10.26
N GLY A 341 28.10 26.75 -11.04
CA GLY A 341 28.73 27.38 -12.22
C GLY A 341 28.53 26.64 -13.55
N SER A 342 27.81 25.52 -13.60
CA SER A 342 27.58 24.79 -14.87
C SER A 342 26.67 25.53 -15.86
N GLY A 343 25.89 26.52 -15.40
CA GLY A 343 25.00 27.32 -16.24
C GLY A 343 23.82 26.55 -16.84
N GLY A 344 23.53 25.35 -16.35
CA GLY A 344 22.52 24.43 -16.87
C GLY A 344 23.00 22.98 -16.81
N ILE A 345 22.22 22.07 -17.42
CA ILE A 345 22.53 20.64 -17.48
C ILE A 345 23.71 20.36 -18.45
N VAL A 346 24.73 19.66 -17.95
CA VAL A 346 25.85 19.14 -18.75
C VAL A 346 25.63 17.66 -19.00
N ILE A 347 25.71 17.25 -20.27
CA ILE A 347 25.55 15.85 -20.69
C ILE A 347 26.93 15.19 -20.80
N THR A 348 27.20 14.19 -19.96
CA THR A 348 28.47 13.45 -20.03
C THR A 348 28.49 12.45 -21.19
N LYS A 349 29.69 11.97 -21.54
CA LYS A 349 29.89 11.02 -22.65
C LYS A 349 29.07 9.73 -22.41
N PRO A 350 28.46 9.15 -23.46
CA PRO A 350 27.76 7.88 -23.34
C PRO A 350 28.73 6.75 -22.97
N THR A 351 28.25 5.79 -22.19
CA THR A 351 28.98 4.55 -21.92
C THR A 351 28.93 3.66 -23.17
N ALA A 352 30.01 3.62 -23.95
CA ALA A 352 30.07 2.85 -25.20
C ALA A 352 30.05 1.32 -24.97
N GLN A 353 30.72 0.85 -23.91
CA GLN A 353 30.71 -0.54 -23.48
C GLN A 353 30.68 -0.59 -21.95
N ARG A 354 29.75 -1.36 -21.37
CA ARG A 354 29.73 -1.53 -19.91
C ARG A 354 30.96 -2.32 -19.46
N PRO A 355 31.70 -1.86 -18.45
CA PRO A 355 32.89 -2.57 -17.96
C PRO A 355 32.54 -3.88 -17.22
N SER A 356 31.29 -4.06 -16.78
CA SER A 356 30.85 -5.25 -16.06
C SER A 356 30.61 -6.44 -16.99
N LEU A 357 31.23 -7.58 -16.68
CA LEU A 357 30.97 -8.88 -17.35
C LEU A 357 29.67 -9.57 -16.87
N GLY A 358 29.12 -9.13 -15.73
CA GLY A 358 27.90 -9.69 -15.14
C GLY A 358 26.59 -9.12 -15.71
N LYS A 359 25.47 -9.75 -15.36
CA LYS A 359 24.12 -9.22 -15.67
C LYS A 359 23.91 -7.86 -14.99
N THR A 360 23.11 -7.00 -15.63
CA THR A 360 22.67 -5.74 -15.03
C THR A 360 22.00 -6.00 -13.68
N ALA A 361 22.47 -5.33 -12.63
CA ALA A 361 21.83 -5.41 -11.32
C ALA A 361 20.39 -4.85 -11.40
N PRO A 362 19.44 -5.41 -10.63
CA PRO A 362 18.14 -4.78 -10.44
C PRO A 362 18.31 -3.35 -9.94
N VAL A 363 17.46 -2.45 -10.43
CA VAL A 363 17.48 -1.05 -9.99
C VAL A 363 16.59 -0.92 -8.74
N ALA A 364 17.18 -0.54 -7.61
CA ALA A 364 16.45 -0.32 -6.36
C ALA A 364 15.35 0.73 -6.55
N GLY A 365 14.18 0.50 -5.94
CA GLY A 365 13.01 1.38 -6.05
C GLY A 365 12.12 1.18 -7.28
N LEU A 366 12.50 0.29 -8.22
CA LEU A 366 11.62 -0.09 -9.33
C LEU A 366 10.82 -1.36 -9.02
N PRO A 367 9.61 -1.50 -9.60
CA PRO A 367 8.87 -2.75 -9.51
C PRO A 367 9.69 -3.88 -10.14
N SER A 368 9.75 -5.01 -9.44
CA SER A 368 10.28 -6.25 -10.00
C SER A 368 9.15 -6.92 -10.79
N GLU A 369 9.47 -7.64 -11.88
CA GLU A 369 8.46 -8.55 -12.42
C GLU A 369 8.07 -9.53 -11.31
N PRO A 370 6.77 -9.78 -11.10
CA PRO A 370 6.37 -10.88 -10.22
C PRO A 370 7.07 -12.13 -10.74
N HIS A 371 7.85 -12.82 -9.91
CA HIS A 371 8.37 -14.10 -10.37
C HIS A 371 7.16 -14.95 -10.73
N PRO A 372 7.11 -15.53 -11.94
CA PRO A 372 6.03 -16.44 -12.23
C PRO A 372 6.08 -17.54 -11.17
N LEU A 373 5.00 -17.68 -10.41
CA LEU A 373 4.72 -18.81 -9.51
C LEU A 373 4.86 -20.18 -10.21
N HIS A 374 5.02 -20.16 -11.53
CA HIS A 374 5.29 -21.28 -12.42
C HIS A 374 6.53 -21.01 -13.30
N ARG A 375 7.73 -20.98 -12.71
CA ARG A 375 8.87 -21.56 -13.42
C ARG A 375 9.00 -22.99 -12.90
N PRO A 376 8.85 -24.03 -13.75
CA PRO A 376 9.29 -25.36 -13.36
C PRO A 376 10.81 -25.29 -13.31
N LEU A 377 11.35 -24.88 -12.15
CA LEU A 377 12.67 -25.33 -11.76
C LEU A 377 12.46 -26.82 -11.49
N THR A 378 12.72 -27.67 -12.49
CA THR A 378 13.13 -29.05 -12.21
C THR A 378 14.51 -28.93 -11.60
N PRO A 379 14.68 -29.02 -10.27
CA PRO A 379 15.99 -28.88 -9.68
C PRO A 379 16.76 -30.14 -10.09
N SER A 380 17.96 -29.97 -10.65
CA SER A 380 18.93 -31.06 -10.63
C SER A 380 19.21 -31.41 -9.17
N TYR A 381 19.62 -32.66 -8.90
CA TYR A 381 19.87 -33.14 -7.54
C TYR A 381 20.89 -32.29 -6.74
N GLU A 382 21.70 -31.46 -7.42
CA GLU A 382 22.66 -30.53 -6.81
C GLU A 382 22.04 -29.21 -6.31
N GLU A 383 20.87 -28.76 -6.81
CA GLU A 383 20.22 -27.50 -6.38
C GLU A 383 19.35 -27.65 -5.12
N GLY A 384 19.01 -28.89 -4.73
CA GLY A 384 18.16 -29.17 -3.57
C GLY A 384 18.78 -28.81 -2.22
N GLU A 385 20.10 -28.76 -2.11
CA GLU A 385 20.81 -28.27 -0.92
C GLU A 385 20.87 -26.74 -0.86
N THR A 386 21.02 -26.08 -2.01
CA THR A 386 21.09 -24.61 -2.10
C THR A 386 19.75 -23.94 -1.73
N ILE A 387 18.62 -24.55 -2.13
CA ILE A 387 17.28 -24.07 -1.76
C ILE A 387 17.05 -24.13 -0.24
N ARG A 388 17.55 -25.18 0.45
CA ARG A 388 17.35 -25.34 1.90
C ARG A 388 17.98 -24.22 2.73
N ASN A 389 19.09 -23.64 2.26
CA ASN A 389 19.79 -22.56 2.96
C ASN A 389 19.19 -21.16 2.67
N GLN A 390 18.33 -21.02 1.67
CA GLN A 390 17.72 -19.75 1.29
C GLN A 390 16.31 -19.54 1.85
N ILE A 391 15.68 -20.58 2.42
CA ILE A 391 14.32 -20.48 2.95
C ILE A 391 14.33 -19.78 4.31
N LYS A 392 13.61 -18.67 4.40
CA LYS A 392 13.35 -17.95 5.65
C LYS A 392 11.98 -18.35 6.19
N TYR A 393 11.93 -18.75 7.45
CA TYR A 393 10.70 -19.03 8.18
C TYR A 393 10.35 -17.82 9.04
N GLN A 394 9.15 -17.28 8.89
CA GLN A 394 8.73 -16.07 9.60
C GLN A 394 7.32 -16.22 10.13
N ARG A 395 7.10 -15.77 11.37
CA ARG A 395 5.75 -15.61 11.92
C ARG A 395 5.03 -14.52 11.13
N VAL A 396 3.85 -14.87 10.60
CA VAL A 396 2.89 -13.92 10.08
C VAL A 396 2.02 -13.52 11.26
N TYR A 397 2.29 -12.34 11.79
CA TYR A 397 1.61 -11.84 12.95
C TYR A 397 0.18 -11.40 12.59
N HIS A 398 -0.71 -11.44 13.58
CA HIS A 398 -2.01 -10.77 13.54
C HIS A 398 -2.96 -11.21 12.43
N LEU A 399 -2.99 -12.51 12.16
CA LEU A 399 -3.97 -13.05 11.23
C LEU A 399 -5.39 -12.85 11.78
N THR A 400 -6.27 -12.39 10.91
CA THR A 400 -7.73 -12.30 11.11
C THR A 400 -8.41 -12.96 9.92
N PRO A 401 -9.67 -13.39 10.03
CA PRO A 401 -10.42 -13.94 8.91
C PRO A 401 -10.38 -13.04 7.68
N SER A 402 -10.38 -11.72 7.89
CA SER A 402 -10.35 -10.73 6.82
C SER A 402 -8.99 -10.66 6.09
N ASN A 403 -7.87 -10.59 6.82
CA ASN A 403 -6.55 -10.47 6.20
C ASN A 403 -5.97 -11.82 5.75
N ALA A 404 -6.42 -12.93 6.35
CA ALA A 404 -6.03 -14.28 5.95
C ALA A 404 -6.48 -14.60 4.51
N LEU A 405 -7.53 -13.94 4.02
CA LEU A 405 -7.99 -14.07 2.63
C LEU A 405 -6.95 -13.59 1.60
N ALA A 406 -6.02 -12.71 1.97
CA ALA A 406 -4.92 -12.31 1.07
C ALA A 406 -3.94 -13.47 0.80
N TYR A 407 -3.95 -14.48 1.66
CA TYR A 407 -3.13 -15.68 1.55
C TYR A 407 -3.95 -16.90 1.12
N ASP A 408 -5.20 -16.75 0.66
CA ASP A 408 -6.12 -17.89 0.44
C ASP A 408 -5.56 -18.88 -0.59
N ASP A 409 -4.88 -18.41 -1.63
CA ASP A 409 -4.19 -19.25 -2.63
C ASP A 409 -2.95 -19.98 -2.08
N LEU A 410 -2.47 -19.56 -0.90
CA LEU A 410 -1.39 -20.19 -0.13
C LEU A 410 -1.94 -21.06 1.02
N THR A 411 -3.23 -21.38 1.04
CA THR A 411 -3.87 -22.17 2.10
C THR A 411 -4.53 -23.44 1.55
N PHE A 412 -4.44 -24.52 2.31
CA PHE A 412 -5.17 -25.76 2.04
C PHE A 412 -5.57 -26.48 3.36
N PRO A 413 -6.87 -26.74 3.58
CA PRO A 413 -8.01 -26.25 2.82
C PRO A 413 -8.06 -24.71 2.75
N ARG A 414 -8.78 -24.16 1.76
CA ARG A 414 -8.91 -22.70 1.59
C ARG A 414 -9.63 -22.10 2.79
N LEU A 415 -9.05 -21.07 3.39
CA LEU A 415 -9.63 -20.41 4.56
C LEU A 415 -10.95 -19.70 4.22
N SER A 416 -11.07 -19.14 3.02
CA SER A 416 -12.31 -18.52 2.54
C SER A 416 -13.51 -19.46 2.63
N GLN A 417 -13.32 -20.74 2.29
CA GLN A 417 -14.35 -21.78 2.39
C GLN A 417 -14.61 -22.18 3.83
N ARG A 418 -13.56 -22.28 4.65
CA ARG A 418 -13.68 -22.58 6.08
C ARG A 418 -14.56 -21.55 6.78
N TRP A 419 -14.33 -20.25 6.52
CA TRP A 419 -15.04 -19.15 7.18
C TRP A 419 -16.54 -19.07 6.87
N GLN A 420 -16.98 -19.65 5.76
CA GLN A 420 -18.41 -19.75 5.44
C GLN A 420 -19.14 -20.73 6.37
N ASN A 421 -18.46 -21.79 6.81
CA ASN A 421 -19.07 -22.88 7.58
C ASN A 421 -18.65 -22.87 9.06
N GLN A 422 -17.49 -22.30 9.35
CA GLN A 422 -16.88 -22.30 10.67
C GLN A 422 -16.17 -20.96 10.88
N PRO A 423 -16.85 -19.96 11.48
CA PRO A 423 -16.22 -18.68 11.78
C PRO A 423 -15.06 -18.86 12.76
N GLN A 424 -14.17 -17.88 12.81
CA GLN A 424 -13.07 -17.85 13.77
C GLN A 424 -13.62 -17.93 15.20
N ARG A 425 -13.04 -18.85 15.98
CA ARG A 425 -13.33 -19.13 17.38
C ARG A 425 -12.21 -18.65 18.31
N GLY A 426 -11.03 -18.37 17.77
CA GLY A 426 -9.85 -18.02 18.58
C GLY A 426 -8.76 -17.29 17.79
N GLU A 427 -7.59 -17.07 18.41
CA GLU A 427 -6.51 -16.29 17.78
C GLU A 427 -5.86 -17.07 16.63
N LEU A 428 -5.60 -16.43 15.49
CA LEU A 428 -4.90 -17.07 14.38
C LEU A 428 -3.39 -16.80 14.43
N ILE A 429 -2.59 -17.85 14.32
CA ILE A 429 -1.13 -17.78 14.18
C ILE A 429 -0.73 -18.41 12.85
N GLY A 430 0.05 -17.66 12.06
CA GLY A 430 0.60 -18.14 10.80
C GLY A 430 2.11 -18.22 10.81
N LEU A 431 2.66 -19.22 10.14
CA LEU A 431 4.09 -19.36 9.84
C LEU A 431 4.27 -19.48 8.33
N SER A 432 5.01 -18.55 7.74
CA SER A 432 5.36 -18.57 6.31
C SER A 432 6.78 -19.07 6.09
N ALA A 433 6.97 -19.76 4.96
CA ALA A 433 8.27 -20.10 4.40
C ALA A 433 8.45 -19.27 3.14
N SER A 434 9.52 -18.50 3.06
CA SER A 434 9.78 -17.61 1.93
C SER A 434 11.16 -17.81 1.31
N ILE A 435 11.23 -17.66 -0.01
CA ILE A 435 12.48 -17.64 -0.77
C ILE A 435 12.52 -16.28 -1.47
N THR A 436 13.60 -15.53 -1.28
CA THR A 436 13.78 -14.19 -1.87
C THR A 436 12.60 -13.23 -1.63
N GLY A 437 11.91 -13.36 -0.50
CA GLY A 437 10.76 -12.52 -0.12
C GLY A 437 9.39 -13.04 -0.57
N GLU A 438 9.33 -14.10 -1.38
CA GLU A 438 8.08 -14.70 -1.84
C GLU A 438 7.69 -15.90 -0.97
N ILE A 439 6.43 -15.98 -0.55
CA ILE A 439 5.93 -17.09 0.27
C ILE A 439 5.73 -18.33 -0.61
N VAL A 440 6.48 -19.40 -0.31
CA VAL A 440 6.43 -20.70 -1.00
C VAL A 440 5.71 -21.78 -0.19
N GLY A 441 5.41 -21.51 1.08
CA GLY A 441 4.56 -22.35 1.90
C GLY A 441 4.04 -21.60 3.13
N PHE A 442 2.88 -22.02 3.62
CA PHE A 442 2.20 -21.35 4.73
C PHE A 442 1.45 -22.37 5.60
N ALA A 443 1.61 -22.22 6.92
CA ALA A 443 0.91 -22.99 7.92
C ALA A 443 0.15 -22.06 8.85
N ILE A 444 -1.11 -22.37 9.15
CA ILE A 444 -1.97 -21.53 9.99
C ILE A 444 -2.61 -22.40 11.06
N ALA A 445 -2.50 -21.97 12.32
CA ALA A 445 -3.23 -22.53 13.44
C ALA A 445 -4.19 -21.50 14.07
N GLU A 446 -5.23 -22.02 14.70
CA GLU A 446 -6.19 -21.29 15.50
C GLU A 446 -6.06 -21.71 16.97
N ILE A 447 -5.66 -20.78 17.85
CA ILE A 447 -5.60 -20.99 19.30
C ILE A 447 -7.00 -20.78 19.88
N LEU A 448 -7.59 -21.85 20.39
CA LEU A 448 -8.91 -21.82 21.00
C LEU A 448 -8.85 -21.27 22.44
N PRO A 449 -9.98 -20.76 22.99
CA PRO A 449 -10.04 -20.23 24.35
C PRO A 449 -9.65 -21.20 25.47
N ASN A 450 -9.61 -22.50 25.18
CA ASN A 450 -9.20 -23.55 26.12
C ASN A 450 -7.69 -23.85 26.07
N GLY A 451 -6.89 -23.07 25.34
CA GLY A 451 -5.43 -23.24 25.21
C GLY A 451 -5.00 -24.37 24.26
N ILE A 452 -5.93 -24.94 23.51
CA ILE A 452 -5.65 -25.93 22.45
C ILE A 452 -5.54 -25.21 21.11
N ALA A 453 -4.48 -25.48 20.36
CA ALA A 453 -4.31 -24.99 19.01
C ALA A 453 -4.82 -26.01 17.98
N GLU A 454 -5.53 -25.56 16.96
CA GLU A 454 -5.90 -26.36 15.79
C GLU A 454 -5.07 -25.95 14.59
N LEU A 455 -4.33 -26.87 13.96
CA LEU A 455 -3.74 -26.64 12.64
C LEU A 455 -4.85 -26.68 11.58
N ILE A 456 -5.24 -25.51 11.08
CA ILE A 456 -6.39 -25.35 10.19
C ILE A 456 -6.01 -25.27 8.71
N SER A 457 -4.73 -24.99 8.40
CA SER A 457 -4.25 -24.94 7.03
C SER A 457 -2.75 -25.24 6.96
N LEU A 458 -2.35 -26.01 5.94
CA LEU A 458 -0.95 -26.26 5.61
C LEU A 458 -0.81 -26.46 4.11
N LEU A 459 -0.06 -25.56 3.45
CA LEU A 459 0.27 -25.71 2.05
C LEU A 459 1.74 -25.42 1.79
N VAL A 460 2.34 -26.22 0.90
CA VAL A 460 3.61 -25.90 0.25
C VAL A 460 3.34 -25.95 -1.25
N LEU A 461 3.73 -24.89 -1.97
CA LEU A 461 3.50 -24.80 -3.41
C LEU A 461 4.15 -25.98 -4.13
N PRO A 462 3.50 -26.57 -5.16
CA PRO A 462 3.94 -27.81 -5.81
C PRO A 462 5.43 -27.88 -6.19
N PRO A 463 6.05 -26.82 -6.76
CA PRO A 463 7.47 -26.85 -7.12
C PRO A 463 8.42 -27.04 -5.93
N TYR A 464 7.98 -26.69 -4.72
CA TYR A 464 8.79 -26.68 -3.50
C TYR A 464 8.44 -27.83 -2.54
N GLN A 465 7.51 -28.70 -2.90
CA GLN A 465 7.18 -29.90 -2.14
C GLN A 465 8.36 -30.89 -2.14
N ARG A 466 8.34 -31.86 -1.21
CA ARG A 466 9.40 -32.88 -1.03
C ARG A 466 10.79 -32.34 -0.61
N HIS A 467 10.93 -31.04 -0.37
CA HIS A 467 12.16 -30.42 0.15
C HIS A 467 12.20 -30.31 1.69
N GLY A 468 11.19 -30.82 2.40
CA GLY A 468 11.09 -30.77 3.87
C GLY A 468 10.49 -29.47 4.42
N ILE A 469 10.03 -28.56 3.56
CA ILE A 469 9.46 -27.25 3.94
C ILE A 469 8.25 -27.42 4.85
N GLY A 470 7.29 -28.28 4.49
CA GLY A 470 6.08 -28.50 5.29
C GLY A 470 6.38 -28.99 6.70
N LYS A 471 7.35 -29.91 6.84
CA LYS A 471 7.80 -30.38 8.16
C LYS A 471 8.36 -29.24 9.01
N ARG A 472 9.21 -28.38 8.42
CA ARG A 472 9.79 -27.24 9.11
C ARG A 472 8.76 -26.16 9.46
N LEU A 473 7.78 -25.94 8.59
CA LEU A 473 6.64 -25.04 8.86
C LEU A 473 5.86 -25.49 10.09
N VAL A 474 5.45 -26.75 10.15
CA VAL A 474 4.72 -27.29 11.30
C VAL A 474 5.59 -27.25 12.55
N TYR A 475 6.87 -27.62 12.46
CA TYR A 475 7.78 -27.51 13.61
C TYR A 475 7.97 -26.07 14.10
N ALA A 476 8.14 -25.10 13.20
CA ALA A 476 8.25 -23.69 13.58
C ALA A 476 6.94 -23.17 14.21
N LEU A 477 5.80 -23.63 13.71
CA LEU A 477 4.49 -23.32 14.27
C LEU A 477 4.33 -23.91 15.67
N GLU A 478 4.76 -25.15 15.90
CA GLU A 478 4.78 -25.79 17.22
C GLU A 478 5.58 -24.95 18.24
N LEU A 479 6.80 -24.52 17.86
CA LEU A 479 7.64 -23.67 18.71
C LEU A 479 6.97 -22.33 19.02
N GLU A 480 6.29 -21.75 18.04
CA GLU A 480 5.61 -20.48 18.24
C GLU A 480 4.37 -20.63 19.11
N LEU A 481 3.59 -21.70 18.95
CA LEU A 481 2.46 -22.01 19.80
C LEU A 481 2.88 -22.23 21.26
N ALA A 482 3.99 -22.94 21.50
CA ALA A 482 4.54 -23.13 22.85
C ALA A 482 4.88 -21.80 23.54
N LYS A 483 5.43 -20.81 22.79
CA LYS A 483 5.68 -19.45 23.33
C LYS A 483 4.41 -18.68 23.66
N ASN A 484 3.27 -19.04 23.07
CA ASN A 484 1.96 -18.43 23.36
C ASN A 484 1.16 -19.30 24.37
N GLU A 485 1.86 -20.07 25.22
CA GLU A 485 1.30 -20.87 26.33
C GLU A 485 0.31 -21.97 25.87
N CYS A 486 0.37 -22.38 24.60
CA CYS A 486 -0.40 -23.52 24.10
C CYS A 486 0.29 -24.83 24.49
N ASN A 487 -0.45 -25.71 25.15
CA ASN A 487 0.08 -27.01 25.62
C ASN A 487 -0.18 -28.14 24.62
N THR A 488 -1.10 -27.95 23.68
CA THR A 488 -1.54 -28.98 22.75
C THR A 488 -1.82 -28.39 21.38
N ILE A 489 -1.39 -29.08 20.33
CA ILE A 489 -1.83 -28.83 18.96
C ILE A 489 -2.56 -30.07 18.42
N GLN A 490 -3.65 -29.84 17.69
CA GLN A 490 -4.43 -30.87 17.03
C GLN A 490 -4.73 -30.53 15.57
N MET A 491 -5.11 -31.55 14.80
CA MET A 491 -5.60 -31.42 13.43
C MET A 491 -6.71 -32.44 13.21
N ILE A 492 -7.74 -32.06 12.46
CA ILE A 492 -8.81 -32.96 12.02
C ILE A 492 -8.87 -32.87 10.49
N TYR A 493 -8.78 -34.02 9.81
CA TYR A 493 -8.76 -34.08 8.35
C TYR A 493 -9.44 -35.33 7.81
N GLN A 494 -9.90 -35.23 6.56
CA GLN A 494 -10.47 -36.34 5.80
C GLN A 494 -9.36 -37.27 5.32
N ILE A 495 -9.55 -38.58 5.50
CA ILE A 495 -8.63 -39.61 5.03
C ILE A 495 -8.80 -39.75 3.52
N ASN A 496 -7.73 -39.51 2.77
CA ASN A 496 -7.65 -39.75 1.34
C ASN A 496 -6.19 -40.04 0.92
N ASP A 497 -5.99 -40.37 -0.36
CA ASP A 497 -4.66 -40.71 -0.89
C ASP A 497 -3.63 -39.60 -0.66
N LEU A 498 -4.03 -38.33 -0.77
CA LEU A 498 -3.13 -37.20 -0.58
C LEU A 498 -2.68 -37.09 0.89
N THR A 499 -3.59 -37.24 1.85
CA THR A 499 -3.24 -37.19 3.28
C THR A 499 -2.37 -38.37 3.68
N ASN A 500 -2.67 -39.57 3.18
CA ASN A 500 -1.91 -40.78 3.47
C ASN A 500 -0.47 -40.71 2.92
N ILE A 501 -0.29 -40.12 1.74
CA ILE A 501 1.04 -40.04 1.09
C ILE A 501 1.87 -38.86 1.62
N ALA A 502 1.24 -37.72 1.92
CA ALA A 502 1.94 -36.48 2.21
C ALA A 502 1.86 -36.03 3.67
N LEU A 503 0.66 -36.05 4.27
CA LEU A 503 0.40 -35.47 5.58
C LEU A 503 0.78 -36.44 6.71
N ASP A 504 0.32 -37.69 6.67
CA ASP A 504 0.56 -38.68 7.72
C ASP A 504 2.06 -38.92 7.97
N PRO A 505 2.91 -39.12 6.93
CA PRO A 505 4.34 -39.29 7.13
C PRO A 505 5.03 -38.02 7.68
N LEU A 506 4.50 -36.84 7.36
CA LEU A 506 5.01 -35.57 7.88
C LEU A 506 4.72 -35.45 9.38
N LEU A 507 3.49 -35.72 9.79
CA LEU A 507 3.03 -35.64 11.18
C LEU A 507 3.73 -36.68 12.06
N GLN A 508 3.88 -37.92 11.57
CA GLN A 508 4.62 -38.98 12.26
C GLN A 508 6.10 -38.60 12.48
N LYS A 509 6.77 -38.00 11.49
CA LYS A 509 8.15 -37.50 11.61
C LYS A 509 8.31 -36.35 12.60
N LEU A 510 7.20 -35.73 13.02
CA LEU A 510 7.13 -34.71 14.06
C LEU A 510 6.59 -35.27 15.39
N ASN A 511 6.43 -36.58 15.51
CA ASN A 511 5.91 -37.27 16.70
C ASN A 511 4.46 -36.91 17.06
N TRP A 512 3.62 -36.62 16.07
CA TRP A 512 2.17 -36.50 16.28
C TRP A 512 1.53 -37.88 16.41
N GLN A 513 0.55 -37.99 17.30
CA GLN A 513 -0.26 -39.19 17.49
C GLN A 513 -1.46 -39.14 16.55
N LEU A 514 -1.52 -40.08 15.60
CA LEU A 514 -2.65 -40.21 14.67
C LEU A 514 -3.69 -41.17 15.26
N ARG A 515 -4.97 -40.78 15.25
CA ARG A 515 -6.09 -41.62 15.71
C ARG A 515 -7.28 -41.48 14.76
N PRO A 516 -7.82 -42.57 14.20
CA PRO A 516 -9.04 -42.51 13.40
C PRO A 516 -10.23 -42.12 14.28
N LEU A 517 -11.01 -41.13 13.84
CA LEU A 517 -12.28 -40.76 14.47
C LEU A 517 -13.42 -41.63 13.92
N ASN A 518 -13.39 -41.92 12.62
CA ASN A 518 -14.27 -42.85 11.91
C ASN A 518 -13.58 -43.32 10.61
N GLU A 519 -14.31 -44.00 9.73
CA GLU A 519 -13.77 -44.55 8.47
C GLU A 519 -13.26 -43.48 7.49
N THR A 520 -13.70 -42.23 7.59
CA THR A 520 -13.38 -41.16 6.64
C THR A 520 -12.62 -39.99 7.27
N VAL A 521 -12.51 -39.92 8.59
CA VAL A 521 -11.93 -38.80 9.33
C VAL A 521 -10.87 -39.27 10.33
N GLN A 522 -9.73 -38.61 10.33
CA GLN A 522 -8.62 -38.83 11.25
C GLN A 522 -8.34 -37.58 12.07
N THR A 523 -7.97 -37.77 13.33
CA THR A 523 -7.37 -36.72 14.15
C THR A 523 -5.89 -36.97 14.36
N ALA A 524 -5.11 -35.90 14.41
CA ALA A 524 -3.72 -35.93 14.81
C ALA A 524 -3.54 -34.99 16.00
N LEU A 525 -2.81 -35.42 17.03
CA LEU A 525 -2.59 -34.63 18.25
C LEU A 525 -1.13 -34.71 18.70
N LYS A 526 -0.61 -33.58 19.20
CA LYS A 526 0.71 -33.50 19.82
C LYS A 526 0.67 -32.58 21.03
N PHE A 527 1.26 -33.06 22.13
CA PHE A 527 1.57 -32.22 23.28
C PHE A 527 2.83 -31.40 22.98
N LEU A 528 2.75 -30.09 23.21
CA LEU A 528 3.85 -29.17 23.03
C LEU A 528 4.63 -29.12 24.34
N ASN A 529 5.94 -29.33 24.27
CA ASN A 529 6.81 -29.11 25.42
C ASN A 529 7.05 -27.60 25.52
N VAL A 530 6.52 -26.99 26.59
CA VAL A 530 6.73 -25.57 26.94
C VAL A 530 8.17 -25.36 27.39
#